data_AF-A0A961V4F1-F1
#
_entry.id   AF-A0A961V4F1-F1
#
_cell.length_a   1.000
_cell.length_b   1.000
_cell.length_c   1.000
_cell.angle_alpha   90.00
_cell.angle_beta   90.00
_cell.angle_gamma   90.00
#
_symmetry.space_group_name_H-M   'P 1'
#
loop_
_entity.id
_entity.type
_entity.pdbx_description
1 polymer ?
#
loop_
_entity_poly.entity_id
_entity_poly.type
_entity_poly.pdbx_seq_one_letter_code
_entity_poly.pdbx_strand_id
1 'polypeptide(L)'
;MASELDSIGRPEQLRDPNYTPPLHKAVPMGIQHVLAMFVSNVTPAIIVAGAAGFGFGSNSPDFPQLLYMIQMSMLFAGIATLMQTITIGPIGAALPIVQGTSFAFIPIMIPLVAGKGVEALSALFTGVLLGGLFHATIGLYIGKIRFALPPLVTGLVVTMIGLALVKVGIEYAAGGVPAKASGSADYGSMLNWSIAAVVIVSTLIFKFFTRGMLSVSAVLIGIAIGYVYCLAIGVLTVDAIVGRWEHASTFSPPIPFKYGFEFNLAAVIGFCLMAFVSAVETVGDVTGITKGGAGREATAREIQGATFADGLGTAIAGVFGALPNTSFSQNVGLIAITGVMSRHV
;
A
#
# COMPACT_ATOMS: atom_id res chain seq x y z
N MET A 1 5.94 -21.85 -18.25
CA MET A 1 6.10 -21.89 -16.79
C MET A 1 7.24 -22.82 -16.38
N ALA A 2 7.20 -24.14 -16.60
CA ALA A 2 8.32 -25.04 -16.24
C ALA A 2 9.67 -24.64 -16.89
N SER A 3 9.69 -24.40 -18.21
CA SER A 3 10.89 -23.97 -18.94
C SER A 3 11.42 -22.57 -18.57
N GLU A 4 10.56 -21.70 -18.02
CA GLU A 4 10.96 -20.36 -17.55
C GLU A 4 11.53 -20.42 -16.14
N LEU A 5 10.93 -21.22 -15.26
CA LEU A 5 11.42 -21.43 -13.89
C LEU A 5 12.79 -22.12 -13.89
N ASP A 6 13.00 -23.10 -14.77
CA ASP A 6 14.30 -23.75 -14.96
C ASP A 6 15.40 -22.77 -15.39
N SER A 7 15.02 -21.64 -16.02
CA SER A 7 15.95 -20.56 -16.39
C SER A 7 16.28 -19.60 -15.23
N ILE A 8 15.50 -19.64 -14.15
CA ILE A 8 15.65 -18.78 -12.97
C ILE A 8 16.46 -19.51 -11.89
N GLY A 9 16.21 -20.81 -11.69
CA GLY A 9 16.92 -21.66 -10.74
C GLY A 9 16.25 -23.02 -10.58
N ARG A 10 16.93 -23.97 -9.92
CA ARG A 10 16.33 -25.28 -9.63
C ARG A 10 15.14 -25.12 -8.66
N PRO A 11 14.12 -26.00 -8.71
CA PRO A 11 12.94 -25.90 -7.83
C PRO A 11 13.27 -25.75 -6.34
N GLU A 12 14.31 -26.44 -5.84
CA GLU A 12 14.78 -26.31 -4.46
C GLU A 12 15.38 -24.93 -4.17
N GLN A 13 16.10 -24.35 -5.13
CA GLN A 13 16.67 -23.01 -5.02
C GLN A 13 15.59 -21.94 -5.02
N LEU A 14 14.54 -22.10 -5.83
CA LEU A 14 13.42 -21.16 -5.86
C LEU A 14 12.64 -21.11 -4.54
N ARG A 15 12.63 -22.21 -3.77
CA ARG A 15 12.02 -22.29 -2.44
C ARG A 15 12.87 -21.68 -1.33
N ASP A 16 14.17 -21.49 -1.55
CA ASP A 16 15.09 -20.90 -0.57
C ASP A 16 15.05 -19.37 -0.64
N PRO A 17 14.64 -18.68 0.44
CA PRO A 17 14.65 -17.22 0.47
C PRO A 17 16.02 -16.58 0.27
N ASN A 18 17.10 -17.31 0.55
CA ASN A 18 18.46 -16.81 0.43
C ASN A 18 19.07 -17.03 -0.95
N TYR A 19 18.42 -17.80 -1.82
CA TYR A 19 18.86 -17.93 -3.19
C TYR A 19 18.81 -16.57 -3.89
N THR A 20 19.85 -16.21 -4.61
CA THR A 20 19.91 -14.98 -5.41
C THR A 20 19.89 -15.34 -6.89
N PRO A 21 18.77 -15.15 -7.60
CA PRO A 21 18.72 -15.33 -9.04
C PRO A 21 19.68 -14.36 -9.75
N PRO A 22 20.12 -14.67 -10.98
CA PRO A 22 20.88 -13.73 -11.79
C PRO A 22 20.17 -12.36 -11.90
N LEU A 23 20.91 -11.25 -11.76
CA LEU A 23 20.32 -9.91 -11.69
C LEU A 23 19.42 -9.55 -12.88
N HIS A 24 19.77 -10.01 -14.09
CA HIS A 24 18.96 -9.77 -15.29
C HIS A 24 17.57 -10.47 -15.25
N LYS A 25 17.37 -11.44 -14.35
CA LYS A 25 16.08 -12.06 -14.02
C LYS A 25 15.47 -11.45 -12.76
N ALA A 26 16.29 -11.22 -11.73
CA ALA A 26 15.84 -10.69 -10.45
C ALA A 26 15.22 -9.29 -10.60
N VAL A 27 15.85 -8.39 -11.35
CA VAL A 27 15.38 -7.00 -11.51
C VAL A 27 13.98 -6.93 -12.15
N PRO A 28 13.70 -7.60 -13.30
CA PRO A 28 12.34 -7.65 -13.84
C PRO A 28 11.30 -8.24 -12.87
N MET A 29 11.67 -9.25 -12.07
CA MET A 29 10.75 -9.82 -11.08
C MET A 29 10.49 -8.85 -9.92
N GLY A 30 11.51 -8.14 -9.44
CA GLY A 30 11.35 -7.09 -8.43
C GLY A 30 10.47 -5.95 -8.94
N ILE A 31 10.62 -5.57 -10.21
CA ILE A 31 9.71 -4.62 -10.86
C ILE A 31 8.26 -5.14 -10.83
N GLN A 32 8.01 -6.44 -11.04
CA GLN A 32 6.65 -6.99 -10.92
C GLN A 32 6.07 -6.81 -9.52
N HIS A 33 6.88 -7.00 -8.47
CA HIS A 33 6.44 -6.74 -7.10
C HIS A 33 6.05 -5.29 -6.88
N VAL A 34 6.85 -4.34 -7.39
CA VAL A 34 6.56 -2.91 -7.32
C VAL A 34 5.29 -2.57 -8.10
N LEU A 35 5.15 -3.07 -9.33
CA LEU A 35 3.98 -2.83 -10.17
C LEU A 35 2.69 -3.40 -9.54
N ALA A 36 2.78 -4.54 -8.85
CA ALA A 36 1.65 -5.15 -8.15
C ALA A 36 1.14 -4.29 -7.00
N MET A 37 2.03 -3.66 -6.24
CA MET A 37 1.68 -2.86 -5.06
C MET A 37 1.43 -1.38 -5.35
N PHE A 38 1.92 -0.85 -6.48
CA PHE A 38 2.04 0.61 -6.71
C PHE A 38 0.75 1.37 -6.45
N VAL A 39 -0.34 0.98 -7.12
CA VAL A 39 -1.62 1.70 -7.04
C VAL A 39 -2.19 1.62 -5.63
N SER A 40 -2.15 0.43 -5.03
CA SER A 40 -2.59 0.21 -3.66
C SER A 40 -1.77 1.09 -2.70
N ASN A 41 -0.45 1.22 -2.85
CA ASN A 41 0.36 2.02 -1.94
C ASN A 41 0.09 3.54 -2.01
N VAL A 42 -0.28 4.05 -3.19
CA VAL A 42 -0.56 5.48 -3.41
C VAL A 42 -1.97 5.87 -2.95
N THR A 43 -2.94 4.96 -3.11
CA THR A 43 -4.38 5.23 -2.94
C THR A 43 -4.77 5.72 -1.52
N PRO A 44 -4.26 5.15 -0.42
CA PRO A 44 -4.55 5.64 0.93
C PRO A 44 -4.23 7.12 1.15
N ALA A 45 -3.10 7.61 0.63
CA ALA A 45 -2.74 9.02 0.73
C ALA A 45 -3.74 9.92 0.00
N ILE A 46 -4.21 9.48 -1.18
CA ILE A 46 -5.25 10.16 -1.94
C ILE A 46 -6.55 10.23 -1.14
N ILE A 47 -6.97 9.10 -0.55
CA ILE A 47 -8.20 9.02 0.24
C ILE A 47 -8.13 9.95 1.46
N VAL A 48 -7.03 9.88 2.22
CA VAL A 48 -6.83 10.68 3.44
C VAL A 48 -6.76 12.17 3.11
N ALA A 49 -6.00 12.58 2.09
CA ALA A 49 -5.95 13.98 1.65
C ALA A 49 -7.30 14.49 1.13
N GLY A 50 -8.03 13.64 0.39
CA GLY A 50 -9.38 13.94 -0.08
C GLY A 50 -10.35 14.19 1.07
N ALA A 51 -10.31 13.33 2.10
CA ALA A 51 -11.10 13.54 3.32
C ALA A 51 -10.67 14.80 4.08
N ALA A 52 -9.37 15.08 4.17
CA ALA A 52 -8.83 16.26 4.84
C ALA A 52 -9.17 17.57 4.12
N GLY A 53 -9.45 17.53 2.81
CA GLY A 53 -9.86 18.70 2.02
C GLY A 53 -8.77 19.27 1.10
N PHE A 54 -7.62 18.61 0.97
CA PHE A 54 -6.53 19.01 0.06
C PHE A 54 -6.22 17.96 -1.02
N GLY A 55 -7.16 17.03 -1.27
CA GLY A 55 -7.06 16.01 -2.31
C GLY A 55 -7.19 16.56 -3.75
N PHE A 56 -7.16 15.66 -4.74
CA PHE A 56 -7.33 16.01 -6.16
C PHE A 56 -8.62 16.80 -6.43
N GLY A 57 -8.52 17.86 -7.22
CA GLY A 57 -9.66 18.71 -7.60
C GLY A 57 -10.14 19.68 -6.51
N SER A 58 -9.43 19.77 -5.38
CA SER A 58 -9.78 20.71 -4.30
C SER A 58 -9.39 22.17 -4.57
N ASN A 59 -8.50 22.43 -5.55
CA ASN A 59 -7.83 23.73 -5.74
C ASN A 59 -7.18 24.29 -4.47
N SER A 60 -6.88 23.43 -3.48
CA SER A 60 -6.26 23.83 -2.23
C SER A 60 -4.79 24.21 -2.44
N PRO A 61 -4.29 25.29 -1.79
CA PRO A 61 -2.87 25.59 -1.77
C PRO A 61 -2.03 24.47 -1.11
N ASP A 62 -2.69 23.60 -0.34
CA ASP A 62 -2.06 22.48 0.36
C ASP A 62 -1.96 21.19 -0.47
N PHE A 63 -2.36 21.22 -1.75
CA PHE A 63 -2.19 20.08 -2.65
C PHE A 63 -0.76 19.47 -2.66
N PRO A 64 0.34 20.24 -2.53
CA PRO A 64 1.68 19.67 -2.40
C PRO A 64 1.84 18.71 -1.21
N GLN A 65 1.01 18.80 -0.17
CA GLN A 65 1.03 17.87 0.96
C GLN A 65 0.59 16.47 0.56
N LEU A 66 -0.39 16.33 -0.34
CA LEU A 66 -0.76 15.03 -0.91
C LEU A 66 0.43 14.40 -1.63
N LEU A 67 1.15 15.17 -2.47
CA LEU A 67 2.31 14.67 -3.20
C LEU A 67 3.42 14.22 -2.23
N TYR A 68 3.66 15.00 -1.18
CA TYR A 68 4.61 14.63 -0.13
C TYR A 68 4.20 13.33 0.57
N MET A 69 2.94 13.18 0.96
CA MET A 69 2.43 11.94 1.58
C MET A 69 2.60 10.72 0.67
N ILE A 70 2.26 10.84 -0.61
CA ILE A 70 2.47 9.78 -1.61
C ILE A 70 3.95 9.40 -1.68
N GLN A 71 4.82 10.40 -1.80
CA GLN A 71 6.26 10.18 -1.89
C GLN A 71 6.80 9.47 -0.65
N MET A 72 6.42 9.92 0.54
CA MET A 72 6.86 9.31 1.80
C MET A 72 6.30 7.89 1.95
N SER A 73 5.02 7.66 1.64
CA SER A 73 4.43 6.31 1.65
C SER A 73 5.15 5.36 0.70
N MET A 74 5.57 5.81 -0.49
CA MET A 74 6.37 4.99 -1.41
C MET A 74 7.78 4.71 -0.87
N LEU A 75 8.46 5.73 -0.36
CA LEU A 75 9.82 5.61 0.17
C LEU A 75 9.86 4.69 1.40
N PHE A 76 8.98 4.90 2.37
CA PHE A 76 8.96 4.14 3.62
C PHE A 76 8.36 2.74 3.48
N ALA A 77 7.51 2.49 2.48
CA ALA A 77 7.16 1.14 2.08
C ALA A 77 8.39 0.35 1.59
N GLY A 78 9.26 0.99 0.80
CA GLY A 78 10.54 0.42 0.38
C GLY A 78 11.48 0.14 1.56
N ILE A 79 11.65 1.11 2.46
CA ILE A 79 12.47 0.95 3.67
C ILE A 79 11.93 -0.17 4.56
N ALA A 80 10.62 -0.22 4.80
CA ALA A 80 9.99 -1.29 5.58
C ALA A 80 10.15 -2.66 4.90
N THR A 81 10.08 -2.73 3.57
CA THR A 81 10.39 -3.95 2.80
C THR A 81 11.84 -4.39 3.03
N LEU A 82 12.79 -3.46 3.00
CA LEU A 82 14.20 -3.77 3.31
C LEU A 82 14.39 -4.25 4.75
N MET A 83 13.64 -3.70 5.71
CA MET A 83 13.65 -4.19 7.09
C MET A 83 13.20 -5.65 7.17
N GLN A 84 12.24 -6.07 6.34
CA GLN A 84 11.79 -7.46 6.26
C GLN A 84 12.83 -8.39 5.62
N THR A 85 13.49 -7.95 4.55
CA THR A 85 14.38 -8.80 3.75
C THR A 85 15.80 -8.87 4.31
N ILE A 86 16.40 -7.76 4.75
CA ILE A 86 17.80 -7.72 5.21
C ILE A 86 17.94 -8.33 6.60
N THR A 87 17.00 -7.99 7.48
CA THR A 87 16.94 -8.29 8.92
C THR A 87 18.11 -7.76 9.76
N ILE A 88 17.79 -7.16 10.91
CA ILE A 88 18.77 -6.71 11.90
C ILE A 88 18.24 -7.06 13.30
N GLY A 89 18.86 -8.04 13.96
CA GLY A 89 18.43 -8.51 15.27
C GLY A 89 17.01 -9.12 15.22
N PRO A 90 16.03 -8.60 15.99
CA PRO A 90 14.64 -9.07 15.95
C PRO A 90 13.82 -8.47 14.80
N ILE A 91 14.39 -7.54 14.02
CA ILE A 91 13.69 -6.86 12.93
C ILE A 91 13.72 -7.74 11.68
N GLY A 92 12.52 -8.10 11.20
CA GLY A 92 12.30 -8.70 9.89
C GLY A 92 12.30 -10.22 9.89
N ALA A 93 11.67 -10.79 8.87
CA ALA A 93 11.51 -12.24 8.74
C ALA A 93 12.57 -12.94 7.88
N ALA A 94 13.41 -12.19 7.15
CA ALA A 94 14.29 -12.70 6.10
C ALA A 94 13.50 -13.42 4.98
N LEU A 95 12.32 -12.88 4.68
CA LEU A 95 11.40 -13.36 3.66
C LEU A 95 11.08 -12.22 2.67
N PRO A 96 10.66 -12.52 1.43
CA PRO A 96 10.26 -11.53 0.42
C PRO A 96 8.91 -10.88 0.75
N ILE A 97 8.80 -10.29 1.94
CA ILE A 97 7.57 -9.64 2.41
C ILE A 97 7.63 -8.19 1.97
N VAL A 98 6.91 -7.89 0.91
CA VAL A 98 6.71 -6.52 0.45
C VAL A 98 5.79 -5.79 1.42
N GLN A 99 6.23 -4.62 1.86
CA GLN A 99 5.49 -3.73 2.73
C GLN A 99 4.85 -2.61 1.90
N GLY A 100 3.71 -2.11 2.34
CA GLY A 100 3.07 -0.94 1.77
C GLY A 100 1.99 -0.38 2.67
N THR A 101 1.35 0.69 2.23
CA THR A 101 0.38 1.44 3.03
C THR A 101 -0.88 0.62 3.26
N SER A 102 -1.25 0.44 4.52
CA SER A 102 -2.38 -0.39 4.92
C SER A 102 -3.73 0.32 4.76
N PHE A 103 -4.65 -0.36 4.08
CA PHE A 103 -6.04 0.08 3.94
C PHE A 103 -6.82 -0.10 5.24
N ALA A 104 -6.35 -0.97 6.14
CA ALA A 104 -7.00 -1.24 7.41
C ALA A 104 -7.11 -0.01 8.29
N PHE A 105 -6.19 0.96 8.17
CA PHE A 105 -6.19 2.18 8.99
C PHE A 105 -7.13 3.28 8.45
N ILE A 106 -7.63 3.16 7.22
CA ILE A 106 -8.49 4.18 6.59
C ILE A 106 -9.74 4.51 7.42
N PRO A 107 -10.48 3.54 7.99
CA PRO A 107 -11.64 3.82 8.85
C PRO A 107 -11.34 4.68 10.09
N ILE A 108 -10.08 4.70 10.57
CA ILE A 108 -9.65 5.56 11.68
C ILE A 108 -9.10 6.89 11.16
N MET A 109 -8.38 6.87 10.04
CA MET A 109 -7.77 8.07 9.46
C MET A 109 -8.81 9.05 8.90
N ILE A 110 -9.83 8.57 8.18
CA ILE A 110 -10.83 9.45 7.56
C ILE A 110 -11.54 10.33 8.60
N PRO A 111 -12.18 9.79 9.67
CA PRO A 111 -12.87 10.62 10.66
C PRO A 111 -11.92 11.56 11.42
N LEU A 112 -10.65 11.18 11.55
CA LEU A 112 -9.65 11.99 12.23
C LEU A 112 -9.36 13.29 11.47
N VAL A 113 -9.26 13.22 10.13
CA VAL A 113 -8.88 14.36 9.27
C VAL A 113 -10.04 15.04 8.57
N ALA A 114 -11.21 14.40 8.48
CA ALA A 114 -12.34 14.86 7.67
C ALA A 114 -12.67 16.35 7.88
N GLY A 115 -12.45 17.16 6.84
CA GLY A 115 -12.74 18.60 6.82
C GLY A 115 -11.83 19.48 7.68
N LYS A 116 -10.74 18.93 8.23
CA LYS A 116 -9.82 19.66 9.14
C LYS A 116 -8.53 20.15 8.49
N GLY A 117 -8.35 19.93 7.18
CA GLY A 117 -7.17 20.39 6.45
C GLY A 117 -5.87 19.73 6.92
N VAL A 118 -4.76 20.41 6.65
CA VAL A 118 -3.39 19.96 6.97
C VAL A 118 -3.14 19.92 8.47
N GLU A 119 -3.86 20.74 9.24
CA GLU A 119 -3.71 20.86 10.69
C GLU A 119 -3.96 19.52 11.40
N ALA A 120 -4.88 18.69 10.91
CA ALA A 120 -5.13 17.36 11.49
C ALA A 120 -4.03 16.33 11.21
N LEU A 121 -3.06 16.61 10.34
CA LEU A 121 -1.99 15.68 10.01
C LEU A 121 -1.00 15.50 11.17
N SER A 122 -0.82 16.51 12.02
CA SER A 122 -0.02 16.41 13.26
C SER A 122 -0.52 15.24 14.13
N ALA A 123 -1.82 15.20 14.40
CA ALA A 123 -2.49 14.20 15.22
C ALA A 123 -2.53 12.84 14.50
N LEU A 124 -2.75 12.83 13.18
CA LEU A 124 -2.69 11.62 12.38
C LEU A 124 -1.32 10.95 12.48
N PHE A 125 -0.24 11.65 12.14
CA PHE A 125 1.10 11.07 12.10
C PHE A 125 1.67 10.78 13.49
N THR A 126 1.26 11.52 14.52
CA THR A 126 1.51 11.16 15.92
C THR A 126 0.83 9.83 16.26
N GLY A 127 -0.42 9.64 15.82
CA GLY A 127 -1.14 8.38 15.94
C GLY A 127 -0.46 7.22 15.20
N VAL A 128 0.01 7.45 13.97
CA VAL A 128 0.78 6.47 13.18
C VAL A 128 2.06 6.08 13.92
N LEU A 129 2.82 7.06 14.42
CA LEU A 129 4.05 6.82 15.17
C LEU A 129 3.80 5.96 16.42
N LEU A 130 2.88 6.40 17.30
CA LEU A 130 2.62 5.70 18.56
C LEU A 130 1.94 4.35 18.34
N GLY A 131 1.04 4.25 17.37
CA GLY A 131 0.41 2.99 16.96
C GLY A 131 1.41 2.01 16.35
N GLY A 132 2.39 2.50 15.57
CA GLY A 132 3.49 1.68 15.05
C GLY A 132 4.41 1.16 16.15
N LEU A 133 4.76 2.01 17.13
CA LEU A 133 5.54 1.57 18.29
C LEU A 133 4.77 0.50 19.08
N PHE A 134 3.48 0.72 19.32
CA PHE A 134 2.62 -0.29 19.93
C PHE A 134 2.60 -1.58 19.10
N HIS A 135 2.43 -1.49 17.78
CA HIS A 135 2.47 -2.64 16.88
C HIS A 135 3.79 -3.41 16.98
N ALA A 136 4.94 -2.72 17.02
CA ALA A 136 6.23 -3.37 17.22
C ALA A 136 6.26 -4.15 18.55
N THR A 137 5.69 -3.60 19.63
CA THR A 137 5.59 -4.34 20.90
C THR A 137 4.69 -5.57 20.80
N ILE A 138 3.60 -5.53 20.01
CA ILE A 138 2.77 -6.71 19.71
C ILE A 138 3.65 -7.79 19.07
N GLY A 139 4.51 -7.42 18.12
CA GLY A 139 5.42 -8.34 17.44
C GLY A 139 6.22 -9.21 18.40
N LEU A 140 6.73 -8.65 19.52
CA LEU A 140 7.48 -9.39 20.52
C LEU A 140 6.69 -10.53 21.18
N TYR A 141 5.35 -10.40 21.27
CA TYR A 141 4.47 -11.35 21.94
C TYR A 141 3.46 -12.04 21.00
N ILE A 142 3.54 -11.79 19.69
CA ILE A 142 2.53 -12.20 18.69
C ILE A 142 2.23 -13.71 18.74
N GLY A 143 3.24 -14.54 19.00
CA GLY A 143 3.10 -15.99 19.11
C GLY A 143 2.13 -16.44 20.21
N LYS A 144 1.96 -15.62 21.26
CA LYS A 144 1.04 -15.87 22.37
C LYS A 144 -0.35 -15.32 22.16
N ILE A 145 -0.56 -14.37 21.26
CA ILE A 145 -1.87 -13.70 21.10
C ILE A 145 -2.56 -14.07 19.79
N ARG A 146 -1.83 -14.60 18.79
CA ARG A 146 -2.39 -14.93 17.46
C ARG A 146 -3.54 -15.95 17.51
N PHE A 147 -3.68 -16.70 18.61
CA PHE A 147 -4.82 -17.60 18.81
C PHE A 147 -6.14 -16.84 19.01
N ALA A 148 -6.08 -15.60 19.51
CA ALA A 148 -7.26 -14.78 19.81
C ALA A 148 -7.93 -14.20 18.56
N LEU A 149 -7.28 -14.31 17.39
CA LEU A 149 -7.75 -13.76 16.13
C LEU A 149 -7.75 -14.88 15.07
N PRO A 150 -8.70 -15.83 15.14
CA PRO A 150 -8.77 -16.96 14.22
C PRO A 150 -9.01 -16.49 12.78
N PRO A 151 -8.67 -17.31 11.75
CA PRO A 151 -8.77 -16.92 10.34
C PRO A 151 -10.13 -16.36 9.92
N LEU A 152 -11.20 -16.85 10.56
CA LEU A 152 -12.56 -16.34 10.34
C LEU A 152 -12.69 -14.85 10.70
N VAL A 153 -12.15 -14.43 11.85
CA VAL A 153 -12.22 -13.03 12.30
C VAL A 153 -11.41 -12.14 11.37
N THR A 154 -10.18 -12.55 11.04
CA THR A 154 -9.30 -11.80 10.13
C THR A 154 -9.94 -11.66 8.75
N GLY A 155 -10.44 -12.75 8.18
CA GLY A 155 -11.10 -12.74 6.87
C GLY A 155 -12.35 -11.85 6.84
N LEU A 156 -13.16 -11.88 7.90
CA LEU A 156 -14.32 -10.98 8.02
C LEU A 156 -13.91 -9.51 8.11
N VAL A 157 -12.91 -9.17 8.92
CA VAL A 157 -12.41 -7.79 9.06
C VAL A 157 -11.87 -7.27 7.73
N VAL A 158 -11.01 -8.04 7.05
CA VAL A 158 -10.46 -7.65 5.73
C VAL A 158 -11.57 -7.50 4.69
N THR A 159 -12.55 -8.41 4.67
CA THR A 159 -13.71 -8.32 3.77
C THR A 159 -14.52 -7.05 4.04
N MET A 160 -14.78 -6.74 5.30
CA MET A 160 -15.51 -5.53 5.71
C MET A 160 -14.76 -4.24 5.34
N ILE A 161 -13.43 -4.20 5.48
CA ILE A 161 -12.59 -3.09 5.02
C ILE A 161 -12.74 -2.93 3.50
N GLY A 162 -12.62 -4.02 2.73
CA GLY A 162 -12.81 -4.00 1.28
C GLY A 162 -14.17 -3.44 0.88
N LEU A 163 -15.26 -3.97 1.47
CA LEU A 163 -16.63 -3.52 1.22
C LEU A 163 -16.85 -2.06 1.60
N ALA A 164 -16.31 -1.60 2.73
CA ALA A 164 -16.40 -0.20 3.15
C ALA A 164 -15.75 0.76 2.14
N LEU A 165 -14.67 0.30 1.49
CA LEU A 165 -13.92 1.11 0.52
C LEU A 165 -14.49 1.06 -0.90
N VAL A 166 -15.37 0.11 -1.23
CA VAL A 166 -16.14 0.14 -2.49
C VAL A 166 -16.90 1.46 -2.62
N LYS A 167 -17.52 1.95 -1.53
CA LYS A 167 -18.20 3.25 -1.52
C LYS A 167 -17.25 4.38 -1.88
N VAL A 168 -16.04 4.40 -1.31
CA VAL A 168 -15.02 5.41 -1.63
C VAL A 168 -14.65 5.34 -3.11
N GLY A 169 -14.42 4.14 -3.64
CA GLY A 169 -14.15 3.95 -5.08
C GLY A 169 -15.25 4.49 -5.98
N ILE A 170 -16.52 4.24 -5.64
CA ILE A 170 -17.69 4.78 -6.36
C ILE A 170 -17.72 6.31 -6.31
N GLU A 171 -17.45 6.90 -5.15
CA GLU A 171 -17.42 8.36 -5.00
C GLU A 171 -16.30 9.00 -5.84
N TYR A 172 -15.12 8.36 -5.93
CA TYR A 172 -14.05 8.79 -6.81
C TYR A 172 -14.39 8.61 -8.29
N ALA A 173 -15.03 7.50 -8.67
CA ALA A 173 -15.50 7.27 -10.04
C ALA A 173 -16.57 8.29 -10.48
N ALA A 174 -17.37 8.80 -9.55
CA ALA A 174 -18.36 9.84 -9.81
C ALA A 174 -17.75 11.26 -9.93
N GLY A 175 -16.48 11.48 -9.58
CA GLY A 175 -15.83 12.80 -9.64
C GLY A 175 -15.11 13.23 -8.37
N GLY A 176 -15.10 12.40 -7.33
CA GLY A 176 -14.30 12.60 -6.12
C GLY A 176 -14.98 13.41 -5.02
N VAL A 177 -14.33 13.41 -3.85
CA VAL A 177 -14.82 14.06 -2.63
C VAL A 177 -15.04 15.57 -2.81
N PRO A 178 -14.16 16.34 -3.49
CA PRO A 178 -14.40 17.78 -3.67
C PRO A 178 -15.61 18.12 -4.53
N ALA A 179 -15.83 17.40 -5.64
CA ALA A 179 -17.00 17.60 -6.50
C ALA A 179 -18.30 17.28 -5.74
N LYS A 180 -18.29 16.21 -4.93
CA LYS A 180 -19.41 15.83 -4.06
C LYS A 180 -19.69 16.89 -3.00
N ALA A 181 -18.65 17.36 -2.31
CA ALA A 181 -18.78 18.31 -1.20
C ALA A 181 -19.24 19.70 -1.66
N SER A 182 -18.83 20.12 -2.85
CA SER A 182 -19.26 21.40 -3.47
C SER A 182 -20.64 21.33 -4.13
N GLY A 183 -21.26 20.14 -4.20
CA GLY A 183 -22.53 19.96 -4.92
C GLY A 183 -22.40 20.21 -6.42
N SER A 184 -21.23 19.94 -7.00
CA SER A 184 -20.97 20.18 -8.43
C SER A 184 -21.90 19.34 -9.29
N ALA A 185 -22.44 19.95 -10.36
CA ALA A 185 -23.21 19.25 -11.39
C ALA A 185 -22.38 18.19 -12.13
N ASP A 186 -21.05 18.28 -12.06
CA ASP A 186 -20.15 17.29 -12.65
C ASP A 186 -20.09 15.99 -11.85
N TYR A 187 -20.49 16.01 -10.56
CA TYR A 187 -20.51 14.80 -9.75
C TYR A 187 -21.58 13.82 -10.26
N GLY A 188 -21.15 12.60 -10.58
CA GLY A 188 -21.98 11.57 -11.20
C GLY A 188 -22.30 11.83 -12.67
N SER A 189 -21.60 12.77 -13.33
CA SER A 189 -21.76 13.03 -14.76
C SER A 189 -21.37 11.82 -15.61
N MET A 190 -21.95 11.73 -16.82
CA MET A 190 -21.61 10.68 -17.78
C MET A 190 -20.11 10.70 -18.15
N LEU A 191 -19.50 11.88 -18.12
CA LEU A 191 -18.08 12.06 -18.34
C LEU A 191 -17.24 11.30 -17.30
N ASN A 192 -17.50 11.52 -16.01
CA ASN A 192 -16.77 10.83 -14.93
C ASN A 192 -17.00 9.32 -14.97
N TRP A 193 -18.24 8.88 -15.20
CA TRP A 193 -18.55 7.46 -15.38
C TRP A 193 -17.85 6.84 -16.58
N SER A 194 -17.74 7.56 -17.70
CA SER A 194 -17.04 7.06 -18.90
C SER A 194 -15.55 6.83 -18.63
N ILE A 195 -14.89 7.75 -17.92
CA ILE A 195 -13.47 7.62 -17.53
C ILE A 195 -13.29 6.39 -16.62
N ALA A 196 -14.13 6.28 -15.58
CA ALA A 196 -14.08 5.14 -14.67
C ALA A 196 -14.34 3.81 -15.39
N ALA A 197 -15.33 3.76 -16.28
CA ALA A 197 -15.65 2.57 -17.07
C ALA A 197 -14.49 2.15 -17.96
N VAL A 198 -13.82 3.10 -18.64
CA VAL A 198 -12.63 2.81 -19.47
C VAL A 198 -11.52 2.19 -18.63
N VAL A 199 -11.21 2.76 -17.46
CA VAL A 199 -10.17 2.21 -16.56
C VAL A 199 -10.55 0.82 -16.04
N ILE A 200 -11.80 0.63 -15.60
CA ILE A 200 -12.26 -0.66 -15.07
C ILE A 200 -12.24 -1.72 -16.17
N VAL A 201 -12.88 -1.48 -17.31
CA VAL A 201 -12.99 -2.45 -18.40
C VAL A 201 -11.61 -2.83 -18.92
N SER A 202 -10.73 -1.85 -19.16
CA SER A 202 -9.36 -2.13 -19.60
C SER A 202 -8.58 -2.94 -18.54
N THR A 203 -8.67 -2.56 -17.27
CA THR A 203 -8.06 -3.32 -16.17
C THR A 203 -8.53 -4.78 -16.15
N LEU A 204 -9.84 -5.03 -16.26
CA LEU A 204 -10.40 -6.38 -16.24
C LEU A 204 -9.97 -7.20 -17.48
N ILE A 205 -9.93 -6.58 -18.66
CA ILE A 205 -9.44 -7.21 -19.89
C ILE A 205 -8.00 -7.68 -19.70
N PHE A 206 -7.10 -6.79 -19.28
CA PHE A 206 -5.70 -7.16 -19.06
C PHE A 206 -5.56 -8.18 -17.93
N LYS A 207 -6.33 -8.05 -16.85
CA LYS A 207 -6.25 -8.95 -15.70
C LYS A 207 -6.61 -10.39 -16.08
N PHE A 208 -7.69 -10.59 -16.83
CA PHE A 208 -8.24 -11.92 -17.11
C PHE A 208 -7.81 -12.53 -18.44
N PHE A 209 -7.46 -11.72 -19.45
CA PHE A 209 -7.12 -12.21 -20.80
C PHE A 209 -5.61 -12.20 -21.09
N THR A 210 -4.77 -11.70 -20.19
CA THR A 210 -3.31 -11.76 -20.33
C THR A 210 -2.66 -12.59 -19.22
N ARG A 211 -1.35 -12.83 -19.32
CA ARG A 211 -0.58 -13.64 -18.36
C ARG A 211 0.72 -12.93 -17.98
N GLY A 212 1.33 -13.39 -16.88
CA GLY A 212 2.60 -12.86 -16.39
C GLY A 212 2.51 -11.37 -16.04
N MET A 213 3.54 -10.60 -16.41
CA MET A 213 3.69 -9.19 -16.03
C MET A 213 2.53 -8.29 -16.47
N LEU A 214 1.89 -8.58 -17.61
CA LEU A 214 0.74 -7.80 -18.08
C LEU A 214 -0.48 -7.96 -17.16
N SER A 215 -0.75 -9.17 -16.67
CA SER A 215 -1.87 -9.43 -15.74
C SER A 215 -1.59 -8.90 -14.34
N VAL A 216 -0.33 -8.95 -13.89
CA VAL A 216 0.11 -8.36 -12.61
C VAL A 216 -0.01 -6.84 -12.63
N SER A 217 0.33 -6.22 -13.76
CA SER A 217 0.31 -4.76 -13.94
C SER A 217 -1.01 -4.21 -14.47
N ALA A 218 -2.06 -5.03 -14.52
CA ALA A 218 -3.31 -4.70 -15.21
C ALA A 218 -3.95 -3.39 -14.74
N VAL A 219 -3.89 -3.09 -13.43
CA VAL A 219 -4.43 -1.83 -12.88
C VAL A 219 -3.63 -0.62 -13.38
N LEU A 220 -2.30 -0.71 -13.43
CA LEU A 220 -1.45 0.36 -13.95
C LEU A 220 -1.68 0.59 -15.44
N ILE A 221 -1.82 -0.49 -16.22
CA ILE A 221 -2.15 -0.41 -17.64
C ILE A 221 -3.52 0.25 -17.83
N GLY A 222 -4.52 -0.13 -17.04
CA GLY A 222 -5.85 0.48 -17.08
C GLY A 222 -5.83 1.97 -16.75
N ILE A 223 -5.03 2.40 -15.76
CA ILE A 223 -4.82 3.82 -15.44
C ILE A 223 -4.15 4.54 -16.62
N ALA A 224 -3.12 3.95 -17.25
CA ALA A 224 -2.45 4.54 -18.41
C ALA A 224 -3.41 4.73 -19.59
N ILE A 225 -4.25 3.72 -19.88
CA ILE A 225 -5.30 3.79 -20.91
C ILE A 225 -6.33 4.88 -20.56
N GLY A 226 -6.76 4.97 -19.30
CA GLY A 226 -7.62 6.04 -18.83
C GLY A 226 -7.00 7.43 -19.01
N TYR A 227 -5.70 7.56 -18.78
CA TYR A 227 -4.97 8.82 -18.98
C TYR A 227 -4.96 9.24 -20.46
N VAL A 228 -4.72 8.30 -21.37
CA VAL A 228 -4.82 8.51 -22.82
C VAL A 228 -6.24 8.88 -23.23
N TYR A 229 -7.25 8.22 -22.65
CA TYR A 229 -8.65 8.55 -22.88
C TYR A 229 -8.98 9.99 -22.44
N CYS A 230 -8.53 10.41 -21.25
CA CYS A 230 -8.70 11.77 -20.75
C CYS A 230 -8.06 12.83 -21.67
N LEU A 231 -6.90 12.53 -22.27
CA LEU A 231 -6.27 13.38 -23.29
C LEU A 231 -7.13 13.46 -24.56
N ALA A 232 -7.66 12.33 -25.03
CA ALA A 232 -8.46 12.27 -26.24
C ALA A 232 -9.80 13.03 -26.14
N ILE A 233 -10.44 13.02 -24.97
CA ILE A 233 -11.70 13.74 -24.72
C ILE A 233 -11.48 15.18 -24.21
N GLY A 234 -10.23 15.61 -24.02
CA GLY A 234 -9.88 16.98 -23.66
C GLY A 234 -10.05 17.36 -22.17
N VAL A 235 -10.35 16.41 -21.29
CA VAL A 235 -10.43 16.65 -19.83
C VAL A 235 -9.04 16.87 -19.23
N LEU A 236 -8.02 16.29 -19.86
CA LEU A 236 -6.62 16.52 -19.55
C LEU A 236 -5.94 17.14 -20.78
N THR A 237 -5.14 18.19 -20.57
CA THR A 237 -4.36 18.82 -21.64
C THR A 237 -2.88 18.49 -21.50
N VAL A 238 -2.16 18.46 -22.63
CA VAL A 238 -0.70 18.26 -22.63
C VAL A 238 0.00 19.39 -21.88
N ASP A 239 -0.46 20.63 -22.03
CA ASP A 239 0.08 21.79 -21.32
C ASP A 239 -0.03 21.65 -19.80
N ALA A 240 -1.14 21.08 -19.30
CA ALA A 240 -1.29 20.81 -17.87
C ALA A 240 -0.25 19.80 -17.37
N ILE A 241 0.11 18.80 -18.19
CA ILE A 241 1.15 17.82 -17.84
C ILE A 241 2.53 18.49 -17.86
N VAL A 242 2.85 19.23 -18.92
CA VAL A 242 4.14 19.91 -19.09
C VAL A 242 4.36 20.92 -17.99
N GLY A 243 3.37 21.76 -17.68
CA GLY A 243 3.46 22.73 -16.59
C GLY A 243 3.71 22.06 -15.23
N ARG A 244 3.06 20.91 -14.95
CA ARG A 244 3.33 20.14 -13.72
C ARG A 244 4.73 19.55 -13.69
N TRP A 245 5.24 19.11 -14.83
CA TRP A 245 6.60 18.56 -14.97
C TRP A 245 7.66 19.62 -14.72
N GLU A 246 7.50 20.82 -15.30
CA GLU A 246 8.45 21.92 -15.14
C GLU A 246 8.52 22.44 -13.70
N HIS A 247 7.40 22.40 -12.97
CA HIS A 247 7.35 22.79 -11.56
C HIS A 247 7.68 21.65 -10.58
N ALA A 248 7.96 20.44 -11.07
CA ALA A 248 8.30 19.32 -10.21
C ALA A 248 9.72 19.49 -9.63
N SER A 249 9.85 19.38 -8.32
CA SER A 249 11.17 19.34 -7.68
C SER A 249 11.93 18.09 -8.11
N THR A 250 13.19 18.25 -8.55
CA THR A 250 14.06 17.12 -8.90
C THR A 250 14.35 16.20 -7.71
N PHE A 251 14.42 16.77 -6.51
CA PHE A 251 14.65 16.03 -5.27
C PHE A 251 13.91 16.71 -4.11
N SER A 252 13.26 15.91 -3.27
CA SER A 252 12.57 16.35 -2.06
C SER A 252 12.97 15.40 -0.93
N PRO A 253 13.80 15.82 0.04
CA PRO A 253 14.24 14.94 1.10
C PRO A 253 13.09 14.60 2.07
N PRO A 254 13.14 13.44 2.74
CA PRO A 254 12.23 13.14 3.83
C PRO A 254 12.51 14.09 5.00
N ILE A 255 11.46 14.74 5.53
CA ILE A 255 11.56 15.72 6.62
C ILE A 255 10.98 15.09 7.91
N PRO A 256 11.82 14.81 8.93
CA PRO A 256 11.32 14.33 10.20
C PRO A 256 10.37 15.35 10.84
N PHE A 257 9.26 14.87 11.39
CA PHE A 257 8.24 15.65 12.08
C PHE A 257 7.72 16.86 11.27
N LYS A 258 7.64 16.75 9.94
CA LYS A 258 7.16 17.82 9.04
C LYS A 258 5.85 18.45 9.51
N TYR A 259 4.94 17.63 10.02
CA TYR A 259 3.60 18.05 10.47
C TYR A 259 3.53 18.35 11.98
N GLY A 260 4.65 18.28 12.69
CA GLY A 260 4.71 18.43 14.15
C GLY A 260 4.28 17.18 14.91
N PHE A 261 4.06 17.36 16.21
CA PHE A 261 3.62 16.31 17.13
C PHE A 261 2.41 16.82 17.92
N GLU A 262 1.29 16.13 17.80
CA GLU A 262 0.05 16.46 18.50
C GLU A 262 -0.56 15.18 19.08
N PHE A 263 -0.61 15.11 20.40
CA PHE A 263 -1.18 13.95 21.06
C PHE A 263 -2.71 14.02 21.06
N ASN A 264 -3.35 13.06 20.38
CA ASN A 264 -4.78 12.84 20.44
C ASN A 264 -5.07 11.43 20.94
N LEU A 265 -5.66 11.31 22.13
CA LEU A 265 -5.90 10.02 22.77
C LEU A 265 -6.79 9.10 21.93
N ALA A 266 -7.84 9.65 21.31
CA ALA A 266 -8.74 8.86 20.48
C ALA A 266 -8.03 8.34 19.22
N ALA A 267 -7.18 9.15 18.59
CA ALA A 267 -6.34 8.72 17.48
C ALA A 267 -5.42 7.58 17.90
N VAL A 268 -4.66 7.75 19.00
CA VAL A 268 -3.72 6.74 19.49
C VAL A 268 -4.43 5.42 19.79
N ILE A 269 -5.57 5.45 20.48
CA ILE A 269 -6.37 4.24 20.72
C ILE A 269 -6.80 3.60 19.41
N GLY A 270 -7.31 4.39 18.46
CA GLY A 270 -7.73 3.89 17.14
C GLY A 270 -6.59 3.21 16.36
N PHE A 271 -5.42 3.83 16.31
CA PHE A 271 -4.23 3.26 15.66
C PHE A 271 -3.74 1.99 16.38
N CYS A 272 -3.75 1.96 17.71
CA CYS A 272 -3.40 0.75 18.47
C CYS A 272 -4.38 -0.40 18.25
N LEU A 273 -5.68 -0.12 18.14
CA LEU A 273 -6.67 -1.16 17.82
C LEU A 273 -6.45 -1.72 16.41
N MET A 274 -6.18 -0.85 15.43
CA MET A 274 -5.89 -1.28 14.07
C MET A 274 -4.54 -2.01 13.94
N ALA A 275 -3.57 -1.70 14.81
CA ALA A 275 -2.31 -2.44 14.88
C ALA A 275 -2.51 -3.94 15.19
N PHE A 276 -3.55 -4.33 15.94
CA PHE A 276 -3.86 -5.76 16.13
C PHE A 276 -4.30 -6.43 14.83
N VAL A 277 -5.12 -5.74 14.03
CA VAL A 277 -5.58 -6.25 12.73
C VAL A 277 -4.39 -6.39 11.79
N SER A 278 -3.55 -5.37 11.71
CA SER A 278 -2.31 -5.37 10.92
C SER A 278 -1.37 -6.50 11.33
N ALA A 279 -1.17 -6.72 12.63
CA ALA A 279 -0.32 -7.79 13.14
C ALA A 279 -0.78 -9.17 12.65
N VAL A 280 -2.10 -9.39 12.62
CA VAL A 280 -2.67 -10.67 12.19
C VAL A 280 -2.69 -10.83 10.68
N GLU A 281 -2.91 -9.75 9.94
CA GLU A 281 -2.70 -9.70 8.49
C GLU A 281 -1.26 -10.13 8.16
N THR A 282 -0.27 -9.55 8.85
CA THR A 282 1.14 -9.93 8.71
C THR A 282 1.42 -11.39 9.06
N VAL A 283 0.82 -11.94 10.12
CA VAL A 283 0.92 -13.39 10.42
C VAL A 283 0.36 -14.23 9.27
N GLY A 284 -0.79 -13.83 8.72
CA GLY A 284 -1.45 -14.50 7.60
C GLY A 284 -0.61 -14.47 6.32
N ASP A 285 -0.05 -13.31 5.99
CA ASP A 285 0.78 -13.09 4.81
C ASP A 285 2.10 -13.86 4.88
N VAL A 286 2.78 -13.84 6.04
CA VAL A 286 3.97 -14.66 6.29
C VAL A 286 3.66 -16.13 6.08
N THR A 287 2.55 -16.60 6.65
CA THR A 287 2.11 -17.99 6.51
C THR A 287 1.77 -18.33 5.06
N GLY A 288 1.14 -17.40 4.33
CA GLY A 288 0.83 -17.54 2.91
C GLY A 288 2.09 -17.67 2.05
N ILE A 289 3.09 -16.82 2.28
CA ILE A 289 4.38 -16.84 1.59
C ILE A 289 5.11 -18.16 1.86
N THR A 290 5.23 -18.59 3.12
CA THR A 290 5.99 -19.80 3.44
C THR A 290 5.29 -21.06 2.93
N LYS A 291 3.96 -21.13 2.96
CA LYS A 291 3.20 -22.26 2.41
C LYS A 291 3.24 -22.28 0.90
N GLY A 292 2.92 -21.16 0.26
CA GLY A 292 2.78 -21.04 -1.19
C GLY A 292 4.12 -21.05 -1.92
N GLY A 293 5.13 -20.38 -1.39
CA GLY A 293 6.43 -20.27 -2.03
C GLY A 293 7.48 -21.25 -1.51
N ALA A 294 7.60 -21.43 -0.18
CA ALA A 294 8.62 -22.32 0.40
C ALA A 294 8.14 -23.77 0.62
N GLY A 295 6.82 -24.03 0.56
CA GLY A 295 6.25 -25.35 0.81
C GLY A 295 6.33 -25.80 2.28
N ARG A 296 6.39 -24.87 3.24
CA ARG A 296 6.47 -25.15 4.68
C ARG A 296 5.65 -24.19 5.53
N GLU A 297 5.44 -24.57 6.79
CA GLU A 297 4.86 -23.66 7.79
C GLU A 297 5.83 -22.52 8.14
N ALA A 298 5.26 -21.38 8.49
CA ALA A 298 6.00 -20.24 9.00
C ALA A 298 6.53 -20.53 10.41
N THR A 299 7.79 -20.20 10.64
CA THR A 299 8.40 -20.33 11.97
C THR A 299 7.93 -19.21 12.89
N ALA A 300 7.97 -19.47 14.20
CA ALA A 300 7.65 -18.43 15.19
C ALA A 300 8.56 -17.20 15.08
N ARG A 301 9.83 -17.40 14.73
CA ARG A 301 10.81 -16.33 14.54
C ARG A 301 10.49 -15.45 13.33
N GLU A 302 10.11 -16.05 12.21
CA GLU A 302 9.69 -15.31 11.02
C GLU A 302 8.45 -14.46 11.30
N ILE A 303 7.46 -15.02 11.99
CA ILE A 303 6.25 -14.30 12.36
C ILE A 303 6.57 -13.15 13.34
N GLN A 304 7.36 -13.43 14.38
CA GLN A 304 7.78 -12.41 15.35
C GLN A 304 8.53 -11.26 14.67
N GLY A 305 9.51 -11.59 13.83
CA GLY A 305 10.32 -10.62 13.12
C GLY A 305 9.52 -9.82 12.08
N ALA A 306 8.58 -10.48 11.38
CA ALA A 306 7.69 -9.83 10.43
C ALA A 306 6.82 -8.78 11.10
N THR A 307 6.11 -9.17 12.16
CA THR A 307 5.20 -8.27 12.89
C THR A 307 5.98 -7.13 13.57
N PHE A 308 7.19 -7.41 14.09
CA PHE A 308 8.03 -6.37 14.67
C PHE A 308 8.50 -5.34 13.61
N ALA A 309 8.96 -5.82 12.45
CA ALA A 309 9.40 -4.94 11.36
C ALA A 309 8.27 -4.12 10.76
N ASP A 310 7.07 -4.69 10.65
CA ASP A 310 5.85 -4.00 10.23
C ASP A 310 5.54 -2.82 11.16
N GLY A 311 5.41 -3.09 12.47
CA GLY A 311 5.15 -2.04 13.45
C GLY A 311 6.23 -0.97 13.51
N LEU A 312 7.50 -1.38 13.53
CA LEU A 312 8.62 -0.43 13.53
C LEU A 312 8.68 0.38 12.23
N GLY A 313 8.42 -0.25 11.09
CA GLY A 313 8.35 0.42 9.79
C GLY A 313 7.21 1.45 9.74
N THR A 314 6.07 1.13 10.34
CA THR A 314 4.95 2.07 10.55
C THR A 314 5.34 3.24 11.46
N ALA A 315 6.04 2.97 12.57
CA ALA A 315 6.49 4.02 13.49
C ALA A 315 7.44 5.00 12.78
N ILE A 316 8.44 4.46 12.08
CA ILE A 316 9.40 5.24 11.31
C ILE A 316 8.68 6.02 10.21
N ALA A 317 7.77 5.40 9.46
CA ALA A 317 6.95 6.07 8.45
C ALA A 317 6.21 7.29 9.02
N GLY A 318 5.57 7.15 10.19
CA GLY A 318 4.88 8.23 10.88
C GLY A 318 5.76 9.44 11.18
N VAL A 319 7.03 9.24 11.55
CA VAL A 319 7.98 10.34 11.78
C VAL A 319 8.12 11.24 10.55
N PHE A 320 8.09 10.66 9.34
CA PHE A 320 8.36 11.40 8.11
C PHE A 320 7.11 11.83 7.35
N GLY A 321 5.91 11.55 7.88
CA GLY A 321 4.65 11.84 7.20
C GLY A 321 4.23 10.80 6.17
N ALA A 322 4.71 9.57 6.30
CA ALA A 322 4.19 8.40 5.58
C ALA A 322 3.07 7.73 6.39
N LEU A 323 2.12 7.13 5.67
CA LEU A 323 1.00 6.40 6.27
C LEU A 323 1.45 5.03 6.82
N PRO A 324 0.63 4.37 7.66
CA PRO A 324 0.98 3.07 8.25
C PRO A 324 1.30 2.00 7.20
N ASN A 325 2.36 1.25 7.43
CA ASN A 325 2.74 0.11 6.61
C ASN A 325 2.05 -1.17 7.10
N THR A 326 1.99 -2.18 6.24
CA THR A 326 1.64 -3.58 6.52
C THR A 326 2.21 -4.47 5.41
N SER A 327 2.20 -5.79 5.59
CA SER A 327 2.50 -6.74 4.51
C SER A 327 1.44 -6.71 3.41
N PHE A 328 1.85 -6.83 2.15
CA PHE A 328 0.95 -6.78 1.01
C PHE A 328 0.56 -8.18 0.53
N SER A 329 -0.69 -8.59 0.82
CA SER A 329 -1.24 -9.88 0.38
C SER A 329 -1.27 -10.07 -1.15
N GLN A 330 -1.28 -8.98 -1.93
CA GLN A 330 -1.15 -9.05 -3.39
C GLN A 330 0.18 -9.68 -3.81
N ASN A 331 1.26 -9.29 -3.13
CA ASN A 331 2.61 -9.79 -3.37
C ASN A 331 2.77 -11.22 -2.84
N VAL A 332 2.10 -11.56 -1.73
CA VAL A 332 1.99 -12.94 -1.24
C VAL A 332 1.40 -13.85 -2.31
N GLY A 333 0.29 -13.43 -2.94
CA GLY A 333 -0.33 -14.18 -4.04
C GLY A 333 0.59 -14.34 -5.24
N LEU A 334 1.36 -13.31 -5.59
CA LEU A 334 2.36 -13.39 -6.66
C LEU A 334 3.45 -14.42 -6.35
N ILE A 335 3.97 -14.45 -5.12
CA ILE A 335 4.97 -15.43 -4.68
C ILE A 335 4.38 -16.84 -4.71
N ALA A 336 3.15 -17.03 -4.24
CA ALA A 336 2.49 -18.33 -4.24
C ALA A 336 2.26 -18.88 -5.67
N ILE A 337 2.01 -18.00 -6.64
CA ILE A 337 1.82 -18.40 -8.05
C ILE A 337 3.16 -18.67 -8.75
N THR A 338 4.17 -17.82 -8.50
CA THR A 338 5.48 -17.90 -9.17
C THR A 338 6.41 -18.92 -8.53
N GLY A 339 6.25 -19.20 -7.24
CA GLY A 339 7.13 -20.07 -6.45
C GLY A 339 8.52 -19.48 -6.19
N VAL A 340 8.74 -18.18 -6.45
CA VAL A 340 10.04 -17.53 -6.26
C VAL A 340 10.10 -16.90 -4.86
N MET A 341 10.84 -17.53 -3.95
CA MET A 341 10.98 -17.07 -2.55
C MET A 341 12.13 -16.11 -2.31
N SER A 342 12.96 -15.82 -3.32
CA SER A 342 14.16 -15.02 -3.14
C SER A 342 13.85 -13.66 -2.51
N ARG A 343 14.46 -13.36 -1.36
CA ARG A 343 14.35 -12.05 -0.69
C ARG A 343 15.19 -10.94 -1.33
N HIS A 344 15.95 -11.28 -2.37
CA HIS A 344 16.80 -10.36 -3.14
C HIS A 344 16.08 -9.78 -4.36
N VAL A 345 14.93 -10.36 -4.71
CA VAL A 345 14.01 -9.93 -5.77
C VAL A 345 13.06 -8.90 -5.19
#